data_AF-A0A7C0ZJ71-F1
#
_entry.id   AF-A0A7C0ZJ71-F1
#
_cell.length_a   1.000
_cell.length_b   1.000
_cell.length_c   1.000
_cell.angle_alpha   90.00
_cell.angle_beta   90.00
_cell.angle_gamma   90.00
#
_symmetry.space_group_name_H-M   'P 1'
#
loop_
_entity.id
_entity.type
_entity.pdbx_description
1 polymer ?
#
loop_
_entity_poly.entity_id
_entity_poly.type
_entity_poly.pdbx_seq_one_letter_code
_entity_poly.pdbx_strand_id
1 'polypeptide(L)'
;MDERIYELINKKIDGLITEDEERELIRIFKENPDIEKEFKDMEALKGVMDMLKAKDPDWAWEDYWKSLYNRIERGVAWIFFSIGAIILLTYGAIEWVQSVLKDTEMPLIAKLGVFSLVFGLVVLFVSVVRERIFVSRSDKYSREVKK
;
A
#
# COMPACT_ATOMS: atom_id res chain seq x y z
N MET A 1 -25.22 8.99 43.13
CA MET A 1 -23.81 9.34 43.39
C MET A 1 -23.67 10.85 43.18
N ASP A 2 -22.96 11.54 44.07
CA ASP A 2 -22.69 12.98 43.92
C ASP A 2 -21.81 13.22 42.67
N GLU A 3 -22.07 14.29 41.94
CA GLU A 3 -21.38 14.65 40.69
C GLU A 3 -19.87 14.84 40.92
N ARG A 4 -19.49 15.34 42.09
CA ARG A 4 -18.09 15.51 42.50
C ARG A 4 -17.35 14.17 42.67
N ILE A 5 -18.02 13.17 43.23
CA ILE A 5 -17.43 11.84 43.45
C ILE A 5 -17.15 11.17 42.12
N TYR A 6 -18.09 11.28 41.17
CA TYR A 6 -17.95 10.74 39.83
C TYR A 6 -16.79 11.41 39.07
N GLU A 7 -16.64 12.73 39.20
CA GLU A 7 -15.50 13.47 38.63
C GLU A 7 -14.16 12.97 39.16
N LEU A 8 -14.03 12.81 40.48
CA LEU A 8 -12.81 12.33 41.13
C LEU A 8 -12.45 10.90 40.70
N ILE A 9 -13.45 10.02 40.60
CA ILE A 9 -13.27 8.64 40.13
C ILE A 9 -12.72 8.62 38.70
N ASN A 10 -13.33 9.38 37.77
CA ASN A 10 -12.84 9.44 36.39
C ASN A 10 -11.43 10.02 36.30
N LYS A 11 -11.14 11.10 37.03
CA LYS A 11 -9.78 11.66 37.09
C LYS A 11 -8.76 10.65 37.59
N LYS A 12 -9.11 9.85 38.60
CA LYS A 12 -8.25 8.80 39.14
C LYS A 12 -8.01 7.69 38.11
N ILE A 13 -9.08 7.22 37.48
CA ILE A 13 -9.04 6.19 36.43
C ILE A 13 -8.15 6.66 35.26
N ASP A 14 -8.26 7.91 34.85
CA ASP A 14 -7.48 8.48 33.73
C ASP A 14 -6.07 8.96 34.11
N GLY A 15 -5.69 8.84 35.39
CA GLY A 15 -4.35 9.23 35.88
C GLY A 15 -4.13 10.75 35.93
N LEU A 16 -5.21 11.53 35.97
CA LEU A 16 -5.21 13.01 35.97
C LEU A 16 -5.55 13.62 37.35
N ILE A 17 -5.69 12.80 38.39
CA ILE A 17 -6.03 13.25 39.73
C ILE A 17 -4.86 14.00 40.39
N THR A 18 -5.16 15.08 41.11
CA THR A 18 -4.17 15.81 41.91
C THR A 18 -4.03 15.23 43.33
N GLU A 19 -2.95 15.56 44.03
CA GLU A 19 -2.71 15.03 45.39
C GLU A 19 -3.79 15.44 46.41
N ASP A 20 -4.35 16.65 46.29
CA ASP A 20 -5.44 17.13 47.15
C ASP A 20 -6.74 16.36 46.89
N GLU A 21 -7.07 16.13 45.62
CA GLU A 21 -8.24 15.37 45.17
C GLU A 21 -8.13 13.89 45.52
N GLU A 22 -6.92 13.32 45.51
CA GLU A 22 -6.70 11.95 45.94
C GLU A 22 -6.94 11.77 47.45
N ARG A 23 -6.53 12.74 48.26
CA ARG A 23 -6.83 12.75 49.70
C ARG A 23 -8.33 12.89 49.98
N GLU A 24 -9.03 13.68 49.18
CA GLU A 24 -10.50 13.81 49.20
C GLU A 24 -11.17 12.47 48.88
N LEU A 25 -10.75 11.82 47.79
CA LEU A 25 -11.28 10.54 47.35
C LEU A 25 -11.04 9.40 48.37
N ILE A 26 -9.86 9.35 48.99
CA ILE A 26 -9.55 8.38 50.06
C ILE A 26 -10.46 8.58 51.27
N ARG A 27 -10.81 9.82 51.61
CA ARG A 27 -11.75 10.10 52.71
C ARG A 27 -13.14 9.58 52.36
N ILE A 28 -13.59 9.82 51.13
CA ILE A 28 -14.88 9.35 50.61
C ILE A 28 -14.95 7.82 50.64
N PHE A 29 -13.88 7.11 50.26
CA PHE A 29 -13.82 5.64 50.36
C PHE A 29 -13.92 5.13 51.79
N LYS A 30 -13.30 5.83 52.75
CA LYS A 30 -13.40 5.47 54.19
C LYS A 30 -14.79 5.70 54.75
N GLU A 31 -15.45 6.78 54.34
CA GLU A 31 -16.80 7.14 54.79
C GLU A 31 -17.87 6.27 54.12
N ASN A 32 -17.63 5.81 52.88
CA ASN A 32 -18.57 5.00 52.12
C ASN A 32 -17.87 3.87 51.33
N PRO A 33 -17.78 2.66 51.93
CA PRO A 33 -17.15 1.49 51.31
C PRO A 33 -17.80 1.02 50.00
N ASP A 34 -19.07 1.34 49.75
CA ASP A 34 -19.76 0.94 48.52
C ASP A 34 -19.17 1.65 47.28
N ILE A 35 -18.73 2.90 47.46
CA ILE A 35 -18.10 3.69 46.39
C ILE A 35 -16.70 3.15 46.04
N GLU A 36 -15.96 2.67 47.04
CA GLU A 36 -14.68 1.99 46.81
C GLU A 36 -14.84 0.72 45.97
N LYS A 37 -15.94 -0.01 46.19
CA LYS A 37 -16.27 -1.21 45.40
C LYS A 37 -16.59 -0.85 43.95
N GLU A 38 -17.45 0.15 43.72
CA GLU A 38 -17.80 0.61 42.37
C GLU A 38 -16.55 1.11 41.60
N PHE A 39 -15.65 1.81 42.28
CA PHE A 39 -14.36 2.22 41.70
C PHE A 39 -13.53 1.03 41.21
N LYS A 40 -13.41 -0.03 42.04
CA LYS A 40 -12.67 -1.25 41.67
C LYS A 40 -13.28 -1.96 40.47
N ASP A 41 -14.60 -2.00 40.38
CA ASP A 41 -15.30 -2.59 39.22
C ASP A 41 -15.02 -1.79 37.93
N MET A 42 -15.02 -0.45 38.01
CA MET A 42 -14.67 0.43 36.89
C MET A 42 -13.20 0.31 36.47
N GLU A 43 -12.28 0.22 37.43
CA GLU A 43 -10.85 0.00 37.18
C GLU A 43 -10.60 -1.34 36.49
N ALA A 44 -11.27 -2.41 36.93
CA ALA A 44 -11.19 -3.71 36.28
C ALA A 44 -11.70 -3.68 34.83
N LEU A 45 -12.81 -2.97 34.56
CA LEU A 45 -13.33 -2.78 33.21
C LEU A 45 -12.34 -2.02 32.31
N LYS A 46 -11.70 -0.96 32.82
CA LYS A 46 -10.66 -0.24 32.08
C LYS A 46 -9.48 -1.15 31.73
N GLY A 47 -9.02 -1.97 32.68
CA GLY A 47 -7.96 -2.95 32.43
C GLY A 47 -8.29 -3.92 31.28
N VAL A 48 -9.54 -4.42 31.22
CA VAL A 48 -10.00 -5.26 30.10
C VAL A 48 -10.06 -4.47 28.78
N MET A 49 -10.55 -3.24 28.81
CA MET A 49 -10.61 -2.39 27.60
C MET A 49 -9.21 -2.07 27.05
N ASP A 50 -8.23 -1.83 27.91
CA ASP A 50 -6.84 -1.58 27.50
C ASP A 50 -6.20 -2.81 26.86
N MET A 51 -6.58 -4.03 27.29
CA MET A 51 -6.16 -5.27 26.63
C MET A 51 -6.81 -5.44 25.24
N LEU A 52 -8.01 -4.89 25.04
CA LEU A 52 -8.72 -4.91 23.75
C LEU A 52 -8.27 -3.78 22.81
N LYS A 53 -7.57 -2.78 23.34
CA LYS A 53 -7.05 -1.67 22.55
C LYS A 53 -6.01 -2.23 21.57
N ALA A 54 -6.42 -2.36 20.32
CA ALA A 54 -5.55 -2.84 19.26
C ALA A 54 -4.30 -1.95 19.21
N LYS A 55 -3.13 -2.58 19.24
CA LYS A 55 -1.84 -1.91 19.10
C LYS A 55 -1.85 -1.12 17.79
N ASP A 56 -1.54 0.17 17.86
CA ASP A 56 -1.53 1.06 16.68
C ASP A 56 -0.66 0.43 15.57
N PRO A 57 -1.21 0.23 14.36
CA PRO A 57 -0.53 -0.54 13.32
C PRO A 57 0.35 0.37 12.46
N ASP A 58 1.17 1.22 13.06
CA ASP A 58 2.07 2.14 12.34
C ASP A 58 2.93 1.38 11.32
N TRP A 59 3.41 0.20 11.68
CA TRP A 59 4.18 -0.70 10.82
C TRP A 59 3.39 -1.24 9.61
N ALA A 60 2.07 -1.42 9.75
CA ALA A 60 1.23 -1.88 8.64
C ALA A 60 0.98 -0.77 7.61
N TRP A 61 1.03 0.50 8.06
CA TRP A 61 0.88 1.66 7.20
C TRP A 61 2.07 1.82 6.25
N GLU A 62 3.30 1.68 6.75
CA GLU A 62 4.51 1.78 5.91
C GLU A 62 4.54 0.72 4.80
N ASP A 63 4.21 -0.52 5.14
CA ASP A 63 4.19 -1.62 4.16
C ASP A 63 3.08 -1.44 3.12
N TYR A 64 1.92 -0.92 3.53
CA TYR A 64 0.84 -0.58 2.61
C TYR A 64 1.30 0.47 1.58
N TRP A 65 1.91 1.56 2.04
CA TRP A 65 2.40 2.65 1.17
C TRP A 65 3.47 2.17 0.18
N LYS A 66 4.44 1.37 0.63
CA LYS A 66 5.46 0.77 -0.25
C LYS A 66 4.84 -0.10 -1.34
N SER A 67 3.86 -0.93 -0.98
CA SER A 67 3.21 -1.82 -1.94
C SER A 67 2.40 -1.06 -3.00
N LEU A 68 1.75 0.03 -2.60
CA LEU A 68 0.92 0.86 -3.46
C LEU A 68 1.78 1.67 -4.44
N TYR A 69 2.85 2.30 -3.95
CA TYR A 69 3.77 3.08 -4.77
C TYR A 69 4.42 2.23 -5.87
N ASN A 70 4.94 1.05 -5.50
CA ASN A 70 5.54 0.11 -6.44
C ASN A 70 4.55 -0.36 -7.53
N ARG A 71 3.25 -0.44 -7.22
CA ARG A 71 2.23 -0.84 -8.20
C ARG A 71 1.91 0.30 -9.17
N ILE A 72 1.79 1.52 -8.66
CA ILE A 72 1.49 2.70 -9.48
C ILE A 72 2.66 3.03 -10.39
N GLU A 73 3.88 3.05 -9.87
CA GLU A 73 5.09 3.34 -10.65
C GLU A 73 5.22 2.40 -11.85
N ARG A 74 5.07 1.09 -11.63
CA ARG A 74 5.11 0.11 -12.71
C ARG A 74 3.99 0.32 -13.72
N GLY A 75 2.75 0.57 -13.27
CA GLY A 75 1.62 0.81 -14.16
C GLY A 75 1.85 2.04 -15.06
N VAL A 76 2.28 3.14 -14.46
CA VAL A 76 2.55 4.40 -15.16
C VAL A 76 3.73 4.24 -16.12
N ALA A 77 4.83 3.62 -15.68
CA ALA A 77 6.00 3.36 -16.52
C ALA A 77 5.64 2.53 -17.77
N TRP A 78 4.79 1.51 -17.63
CA TRP A 78 4.33 0.71 -18.77
C TRP A 78 3.45 1.50 -19.75
N ILE A 79 2.61 2.42 -19.26
CA ILE A 79 1.79 3.27 -20.12
C ILE A 79 2.69 4.17 -20.96
N PHE A 80 3.63 4.88 -20.33
CA PHE A 80 4.57 5.74 -21.04
C PHE A 80 5.46 4.96 -22.00
N PHE A 81 5.97 3.80 -21.58
CA PHE A 81 6.77 2.92 -22.43
C PHE A 81 5.98 2.44 -23.66
N SER A 82 4.72 2.04 -23.49
CA SER A 82 3.87 1.57 -24.60
C SER A 82 3.57 2.68 -25.59
N ILE A 83 3.26 3.88 -25.10
CA ILE A 83 3.03 5.05 -25.96
C ILE A 83 4.30 5.38 -26.75
N GLY A 84 5.45 5.46 -26.08
CA GLY A 84 6.73 5.71 -26.74
C GLY A 84 7.08 4.64 -27.78
N ALA A 85 6.88 3.37 -27.44
CA ALA A 85 7.10 2.25 -28.35
C ALA A 85 6.19 2.33 -29.59
N ILE A 86 4.90 2.64 -29.43
CA ILE A 86 3.97 2.78 -30.56
C ILE A 86 4.41 3.92 -31.50
N ILE A 87 4.76 5.09 -30.94
CA ILE A 87 5.20 6.24 -31.75
C ILE A 87 6.47 5.88 -32.52
N LEU A 88 7.49 5.34 -31.85
CA LEU A 88 8.76 5.00 -32.46
C LEU A 88 8.64 3.89 -33.51
N LEU A 89 7.87 2.83 -33.22
CA LEU A 89 7.65 1.74 -34.16
C LEU A 89 6.86 2.21 -35.39
N THR A 90 5.85 3.06 -35.20
CA THR A 90 5.05 3.58 -36.32
C THR A 90 5.86 4.51 -37.20
N TYR A 91 6.56 5.49 -36.61
CA TYR A 91 7.40 6.41 -37.36
C TYR A 91 8.55 5.67 -38.06
N GLY A 92 9.24 4.79 -37.35
CA GLY A 92 10.31 3.96 -37.90
C GLY A 92 9.83 3.07 -39.04
N ALA A 93 8.63 2.48 -38.93
CA ALA A 93 8.04 1.69 -40.00
C ALA A 93 7.73 2.54 -41.24
N ILE A 94 7.21 3.76 -41.07
CA ILE A 94 6.91 4.66 -42.18
C ILE A 94 8.19 5.08 -42.90
N GLU A 95 9.20 5.57 -42.18
CA GLU A 95 10.50 5.94 -42.76
C GLU A 95 11.17 4.75 -43.46
N TRP A 96 11.06 3.57 -42.85
CA TRP A 96 11.60 2.35 -43.43
C TRP A 96 10.88 1.94 -44.72
N VAL A 97 9.55 2.01 -44.76
CA VAL A 97 8.79 1.78 -46.00
C VAL A 97 9.13 2.83 -47.07
N GLN A 98 9.25 4.10 -46.69
CA GLN A 98 9.59 5.16 -47.64
C GLN A 98 10.99 5.02 -48.22
N SER A 99 11.98 4.65 -47.40
CA SER A 99 13.35 4.41 -47.87
C SER A 99 13.41 3.19 -48.80
N VAL A 100 12.73 2.09 -48.46
CA VAL A 100 12.68 0.89 -49.30
C VAL A 100 11.91 1.11 -50.61
N LEU A 101 10.87 1.96 -50.63
CA LEU A 101 10.12 2.29 -51.84
C LEU A 101 10.87 3.24 -52.77
N LYS A 102 11.65 4.18 -52.22
CA LYS A 102 12.46 5.12 -53.01
C LYS A 102 13.75 4.50 -53.55
N ASP A 103 14.20 3.41 -52.96
CA ASP A 103 15.42 2.72 -53.38
C ASP A 103 15.13 1.72 -54.53
N THR A 104 15.52 2.13 -55.74
CA THR A 104 15.38 1.37 -56.98
C THR A 104 16.50 0.35 -57.18
N GLU A 105 17.60 0.44 -56.43
CA GLU A 105 18.76 -0.46 -56.57
C GLU A 105 18.65 -1.71 -55.68
N MET A 106 17.77 -1.68 -54.69
CA MET A 106 17.68 -2.75 -53.70
C MET A 106 16.95 -4.00 -54.27
N PRO A 107 17.59 -5.19 -54.28
CA PRO A 107 16.98 -6.43 -54.77
C PRO A 107 15.72 -6.80 -53.96
N LEU A 108 14.69 -7.33 -54.65
CA LEU A 108 13.42 -7.76 -54.03
C LEU A 108 13.61 -8.73 -52.84
N ILE A 109 14.62 -9.61 -52.92
CA ILE A 109 14.96 -10.56 -51.85
C ILE A 109 15.42 -9.84 -50.58
N ALA A 110 16.24 -8.78 -50.71
CA ALA A 110 16.68 -8.00 -49.57
C ALA A 110 15.50 -7.27 -48.92
N LYS A 111 14.56 -6.74 -49.72
CA LYS A 111 13.33 -6.10 -49.22
C LYS A 111 12.50 -7.07 -48.37
N LEU A 112 12.28 -8.29 -48.86
CA LEU A 112 11.54 -9.34 -48.15
C LEU A 112 12.27 -9.84 -46.89
N GLY A 113 13.59 -9.98 -46.95
CA GLY A 113 14.41 -10.41 -45.82
C GLY A 113 14.32 -9.44 -44.64
N VAL A 114 14.46 -8.14 -44.90
CA VAL A 114 14.34 -7.12 -43.85
C VAL A 114 12.90 -7.02 -43.35
N PHE A 115 11.88 -7.15 -44.22
CA PHE A 115 10.49 -7.18 -43.79
C PHE A 115 10.20 -8.34 -42.83
N SER A 116 10.70 -9.54 -43.15
CA SER A 116 10.55 -10.73 -42.29
C SER A 116 11.27 -10.54 -40.95
N LEU A 117 12.44 -9.90 -40.96
CA LEU A 117 13.20 -9.62 -39.74
C LEU A 117 12.48 -8.63 -38.83
N VAL A 118 11.99 -7.50 -39.38
CA VAL A 118 11.22 -6.51 -38.62
C VAL A 118 9.92 -7.11 -38.09
N PHE A 119 9.19 -7.85 -38.93
CA PHE A 119 7.97 -8.53 -38.52
C PHE A 119 8.23 -9.54 -37.40
N GLY A 120 9.28 -10.36 -37.52
CA GLY A 120 9.71 -11.29 -36.49
C GLY A 120 10.07 -10.60 -35.16
N LEU A 121 10.76 -9.46 -35.22
CA LEU A 121 11.07 -8.65 -34.04
C LEU A 121 9.82 -8.09 -33.37
N VAL A 122 8.85 -7.59 -34.15
CA VAL A 122 7.58 -7.10 -33.60
C VAL A 122 6.80 -8.23 -32.93
N VAL A 123 6.71 -9.41 -33.57
CA VAL A 123 6.04 -10.58 -33.00
C VAL A 123 6.72 -11.05 -31.71
N LEU A 124 8.05 -11.14 -31.70
CA LEU A 124 8.82 -11.49 -30.50
C LEU A 124 8.62 -10.46 -29.39
N PHE A 125 8.68 -9.17 -29.72
CA PHE A 125 8.48 -8.10 -28.76
C PHE A 125 7.09 -8.17 -28.12
N VAL A 126 6.03 -8.32 -28.94
CA VAL A 126 4.65 -8.48 -28.44
C VAL A 126 4.51 -9.76 -27.60
N SER A 127 5.15 -10.86 -28.00
CA SER A 127 5.15 -12.12 -27.26
C SER A 127 5.78 -11.95 -25.87
N VAL A 128 6.99 -11.37 -25.80
CA VAL A 128 7.70 -11.11 -24.55
C VAL A 128 6.96 -10.13 -23.66
N VAL A 129 6.42 -9.03 -24.22
CA VAL A 129 5.63 -8.06 -23.46
C VAL A 129 4.36 -8.72 -22.91
N ARG A 130 3.64 -9.49 -23.72
CA ARG A 130 2.42 -10.21 -23.29
C ARG A 130 2.73 -11.21 -22.19
N GLU A 131 3.79 -12.01 -22.35
CA GLU A 131 4.22 -12.99 -21.37
C GLU A 131 4.65 -12.33 -20.06
N ARG A 132 5.44 -11.26 -20.13
CA ARG A 132 5.86 -10.50 -18.95
C ARG A 132 4.69 -9.84 -18.22
N ILE A 133 3.68 -9.35 -18.95
CA ILE A 133 2.43 -8.85 -18.35
C ILE A 133 1.67 -9.99 -17.66
N PHE A 134 1.52 -11.14 -18.32
CA PHE A 134 0.77 -12.27 -17.76
C PHE A 134 1.45 -12.85 -16.51
N VAL A 135 2.78 -13.01 -16.55
CA VAL A 135 3.60 -13.48 -15.43
C VAL A 135 3.56 -12.47 -14.28
N SER A 136 3.73 -11.17 -14.54
CA SER A 136 3.66 -10.15 -13.49
C SER A 136 2.28 -10.04 -12.81
N ARG A 137 1.21 -10.45 -13.49
CA ARG A 137 -0.16 -10.51 -12.92
C ARG A 137 -0.45 -11.83 -12.20
N SER A 138 0.15 -12.94 -12.63
CA SER A 138 -0.13 -14.29 -12.11
C SER A 138 0.87 -14.79 -11.08
N ASP A 139 2.00 -14.09 -10.89
CA ASP A 139 3.01 -14.48 -9.90
C ASP A 139 2.57 -14.15 -8.48
N LYS A 140 1.78 -15.08 -7.92
CA LYS A 140 1.35 -15.12 -6.52
C LYS A 140 2.52 -15.46 -5.57
N TYR A 141 3.67 -15.92 -6.09
CA TYR A 141 4.81 -16.43 -5.32
C TYR A 141 5.95 -15.43 -5.11
N SER A 142 5.99 -14.28 -5.82
CA SER A 142 6.98 -13.22 -5.53
C SER A 142 6.86 -12.61 -4.12
N ARG A 143 5.78 -12.92 -3.38
CA ARG A 143 5.52 -12.43 -2.02
C ARG A 143 6.08 -13.32 -0.90
N GLU A 144 6.55 -14.53 -1.20
CA GLU A 144 6.91 -15.50 -0.14
C GLU A 144 8.41 -15.63 0.13
N VAL A 145 9.28 -15.03 -0.69
CA VAL A 145 10.73 -15.08 -0.42
C VAL A 145 11.15 -13.84 0.39
N LYS A 146 10.88 -13.87 1.70
CA LYS A 146 11.66 -13.07 2.66
C LYS A 146 13.09 -13.63 2.68
N LYS A 147 14.06 -12.83 2.24
CA LYS A 147 15.47 -12.99 2.63
C LYS A 147 15.74 -12.12 3.85
#